data_AF-A0A926ZEM9-F1
#
_entry.id   AF-A0A926ZEM9-F1
#
_cell.length_a   1.000
_cell.length_b   1.000
_cell.length_c   1.000
_cell.angle_alpha   90.00
_cell.angle_beta   90.00
_cell.angle_gamma   90.00
#
_symmetry.space_group_name_H-M   'P 1'
#
loop_
_entity.id
_entity.type
_entity.pdbx_description
1 polymer ?
#
loop_
_entity_poly.entity_id
_entity_poly.type
_entity_poly.pdbx_seq_one_letter_code
_entity_poly.pdbx_strand_id
1 'polypeptide(L)'
;MKLKVIKDTVFKQSPVQAIELPEAQKVDVDSGRVFDISSYKDIGSHVRFSLEKTFLKSRNTWVAYQEHIEVIGDDGIKRIGKFGPNDKLPQEVRLAVPYFSQLNNRYAPQGTCNVTSVAMCLYYYGIRPARRNKQLEDELFELIKRNGWDRHVHDHLVRVFLEYDMYDVFKTEATWNEVKAHLANGNPVIYSGRLTGAGHIIVLRGYDETGFFVNDPYGEYFASGYRTDMTGENLHYSYNLVKSKSYTGPDTTWAHFPEKK
;
A
#
# COMPACT_ATOMS: atom_id res chain seq x y z
N MET A 1 20.92 -2.33 -15.70
CA MET A 1 19.80 -2.74 -14.82
C MET A 1 19.99 -4.18 -14.37
N LYS A 2 19.33 -4.60 -13.29
CA LYS A 2 19.45 -5.96 -12.74
C LYS A 2 18.11 -6.67 -12.65
N LEU A 3 18.12 -7.98 -12.90
CA LEU A 3 17.02 -8.89 -12.59
C LEU A 3 17.46 -9.84 -11.48
N LYS A 4 16.73 -9.87 -10.37
CA LYS A 4 16.96 -10.78 -9.25
C LYS A 4 15.85 -11.83 -9.21
N VAL A 5 16.23 -13.10 -9.08
CA VAL A 5 15.28 -14.20 -8.86
C VAL A 5 15.07 -14.34 -7.36
N ILE A 6 13.82 -14.21 -6.91
CA ILE A 6 13.45 -14.25 -5.48
C ILE A 6 12.78 -15.58 -5.07
N LYS A 7 12.42 -16.40 -6.05
CA LYS A 7 11.89 -17.76 -5.87
C LYS A 7 12.31 -18.61 -7.05
N ASP A 8 12.61 -19.90 -6.80
CA ASP A 8 12.92 -20.87 -7.85
C ASP A 8 11.88 -20.80 -8.96
N THR A 9 12.35 -20.68 -10.20
CA THR A 9 11.49 -20.35 -11.32
C THR A 9 12.03 -20.89 -12.63
N VAL A 10 11.22 -20.80 -13.67
CA VAL A 10 11.58 -21.21 -15.02
C VAL A 10 11.59 -20.00 -15.94
N PHE A 11 12.73 -19.72 -16.54
CA PHE A 11 12.83 -18.77 -17.64
C PHE A 11 12.39 -19.46 -18.93
N LYS A 12 11.47 -18.84 -19.66
CA LYS A 12 10.77 -19.42 -20.83
C LYS A 12 10.91 -18.55 -22.08
N GLN A 13 10.70 -19.11 -23.26
CA GLN A 13 10.64 -18.33 -24.51
C GLN A 13 9.26 -17.71 -24.77
N SER A 14 8.21 -18.15 -24.07
CA SER A 14 6.86 -17.60 -24.14
C SER A 14 6.17 -17.66 -22.76
N PRO A 15 5.06 -16.93 -22.54
CA PRO A 15 4.38 -16.91 -21.24
C PRO A 15 3.53 -18.15 -20.95
N VAL A 16 3.44 -19.13 -21.87
CA VAL A 16 2.67 -20.38 -21.68
C VAL A 16 3.23 -21.22 -20.53
N GLN A 17 2.49 -22.23 -20.08
CA GLN A 17 2.94 -23.08 -18.98
C GLN A 17 4.23 -23.82 -19.34
N ALA A 18 5.16 -23.96 -18.38
CA ALA A 18 6.47 -24.55 -18.64
C ALA A 18 6.38 -26.02 -19.11
N ILE A 19 5.33 -26.74 -18.73
CA ILE A 19 5.09 -28.13 -19.14
C ILE A 19 4.75 -28.27 -20.63
N GLU A 20 4.23 -27.21 -21.25
CA GLU A 20 3.89 -27.16 -22.68
C GLU A 20 5.09 -26.80 -23.55
N LEU A 21 6.22 -26.41 -22.94
CA LEU A 21 7.41 -25.97 -23.66
C LEU A 21 8.45 -27.08 -23.79
N PRO A 22 9.06 -27.25 -24.99
CA PRO A 22 10.22 -28.12 -25.16
C PRO A 22 11.38 -27.73 -24.23
N GLU A 23 12.20 -28.68 -23.82
CA GLU A 23 13.38 -28.44 -22.96
C GLU A 23 14.34 -27.38 -23.53
N ALA A 24 14.44 -27.26 -24.85
CA ALA A 24 15.25 -26.22 -25.48
C ALA A 24 14.71 -24.79 -25.26
N GLN A 25 13.44 -24.62 -24.86
CA GLN A 25 12.75 -23.33 -24.71
C GLN A 25 12.54 -22.91 -23.25
N LYS A 26 13.09 -23.65 -22.30
CA LYS A 26 13.00 -23.35 -20.87
C LYS A 26 14.31 -23.59 -20.14
N VAL A 27 14.54 -22.88 -19.04
CA VAL A 27 15.72 -23.00 -18.18
C VAL A 27 15.27 -22.81 -16.74
N ASP A 28 15.56 -23.79 -15.88
CA ASP A 28 15.36 -23.65 -14.43
C ASP A 28 16.40 -22.70 -13.85
N VAL A 29 15.96 -21.82 -12.95
CA VAL A 29 16.79 -20.81 -12.31
C VAL A 29 16.45 -20.74 -10.84
N ASP A 30 17.46 -21.02 -10.02
CA ASP A 30 17.34 -21.00 -8.57
C ASP A 30 17.17 -19.58 -8.01
N SER A 31 16.51 -19.47 -6.86
CA SER A 31 16.41 -18.24 -6.09
C SER A 31 17.79 -17.70 -5.69
N GLY A 32 17.88 -16.37 -5.58
CA GLY A 32 19.11 -15.65 -5.25
C GLY A 32 20.00 -15.32 -6.45
N ARG A 33 19.74 -15.88 -7.63
CA ARG A 33 20.47 -15.53 -8.87
C ARG A 33 20.17 -14.08 -9.28
N VAL A 34 21.21 -13.38 -9.73
CA VAL A 34 21.12 -12.01 -10.27
C VAL A 34 21.73 -11.95 -11.66
N PHE A 35 21.06 -11.25 -12.58
CA PHE A 35 21.48 -11.09 -13.97
C PHE A 35 21.50 -9.62 -14.36
N ASP A 36 22.52 -9.21 -15.13
CA ASP A 36 22.52 -7.92 -15.81
C ASP A 36 21.62 -7.99 -17.05
N ILE A 37 20.68 -7.05 -17.14
CA ILE A 37 19.71 -6.98 -18.24
C ILE A 37 19.85 -5.63 -18.99
N SER A 38 19.72 -5.70 -20.31
CA SER A 38 19.73 -4.52 -21.19
C SER A 38 18.34 -3.92 -21.36
N SER A 39 17.28 -4.73 -21.25
CA SER A 39 15.90 -4.28 -21.38
C SER A 39 14.91 -5.25 -20.73
N TYR A 40 13.73 -4.75 -20.41
CA TYR A 40 12.58 -5.55 -20.01
C TYR A 40 11.27 -4.92 -20.51
N LYS A 41 10.22 -5.73 -20.54
CA LYS A 41 8.85 -5.35 -20.83
C LYS A 41 7.91 -6.16 -19.94
N ASP A 42 7.14 -5.45 -19.14
CA ASP A 42 5.99 -6.02 -18.44
C ASP A 42 4.92 -6.43 -19.48
N ILE A 43 4.50 -7.69 -19.40
CA ILE A 43 3.46 -8.28 -20.28
C ILE A 43 2.31 -8.87 -19.45
N GLY A 44 2.05 -8.32 -18.25
CA GLY A 44 1.00 -8.74 -17.33
C GLY A 44 1.54 -9.70 -16.28
N SER A 45 1.10 -10.96 -16.27
CA SER A 45 1.57 -11.95 -15.29
C SER A 45 3.06 -12.32 -15.43
N HIS A 46 3.71 -11.88 -16.50
CA HIS A 46 5.10 -12.19 -16.81
C HIS A 46 5.87 -10.94 -17.22
N VAL A 47 7.18 -11.03 -17.13
CA VAL A 47 8.11 -10.04 -17.65
C VAL A 47 8.95 -10.68 -18.74
N ARG A 48 9.00 -10.05 -19.93
CA ARG A 48 9.99 -10.36 -20.96
C ARG A 48 11.23 -9.51 -20.73
N PHE A 49 12.42 -10.09 -20.81
CA PHE A 49 13.67 -9.37 -20.59
C PHE A 49 14.80 -9.90 -21.48
N SER A 50 15.81 -9.07 -21.68
CA SER A 50 17.03 -9.39 -22.43
C SER A 50 18.25 -9.28 -21.53
N LEU A 51 18.97 -10.39 -21.38
CA LEU A 51 20.27 -10.45 -20.71
C LEU A 51 21.31 -9.63 -21.49
N GLU A 52 22.18 -8.93 -20.77
CA GLU A 52 23.16 -8.04 -21.40
C GLU A 52 24.39 -8.80 -21.90
N LYS A 53 25.04 -9.57 -21.02
CA LYS A 53 26.33 -10.25 -21.30
C LYS A 53 26.27 -11.76 -21.11
N THR A 54 25.14 -12.28 -20.66
CA THR A 54 24.95 -13.69 -20.35
C THR A 54 24.03 -14.34 -21.38
N PHE A 55 24.35 -15.57 -21.77
CA PHE A 55 23.50 -16.39 -22.62
C PHE A 55 23.15 -17.67 -21.87
N LEU A 56 21.86 -17.98 -21.81
CA LEU A 56 21.36 -19.25 -21.30
C LEU A 56 20.91 -20.07 -22.51
N LYS A 57 21.35 -21.33 -22.63
CA LYS A 57 21.06 -22.17 -23.82
C LYS A 57 21.25 -21.41 -25.16
N SER A 58 22.34 -20.65 -25.28
CA SER A 58 22.69 -19.83 -26.45
C SER A 58 21.69 -18.73 -26.82
N ARG A 59 20.86 -18.27 -25.87
CA ARG A 59 19.89 -17.18 -26.03
C ARG A 59 20.01 -16.15 -24.92
N ASN A 60 19.70 -14.89 -25.24
CA ASN A 60 19.71 -13.78 -24.27
C ASN A 60 18.31 -13.28 -23.89
N THR A 61 17.26 -13.59 -24.64
CA THR A 61 15.90 -13.10 -24.38
C THR A 61 15.04 -14.18 -23.72
N TRP A 62 14.36 -13.83 -22.65
CA TRP A 62 13.58 -14.75 -21.81
C TRP A 62 12.32 -14.09 -21.24
N VAL A 63 11.41 -14.92 -20.74
CA VAL A 63 10.18 -14.55 -20.06
C VAL A 63 10.16 -15.23 -18.70
N ALA A 64 9.89 -14.48 -17.63
CA ALA A 64 9.75 -14.99 -16.27
C ALA A 64 8.41 -14.60 -15.65
N TYR A 65 7.90 -15.43 -14.75
CA TYR A 65 6.72 -15.11 -13.96
C TYR A 65 7.05 -13.97 -12.98
N GLN A 66 6.25 -12.89 -13.00
CA GLN A 66 6.63 -11.64 -12.34
C GLN A 66 6.80 -11.79 -10.82
N GLU A 67 5.97 -12.62 -10.16
CA GLU A 67 6.00 -12.80 -8.70
C GLU A 67 7.24 -13.56 -8.22
N HIS A 68 8.05 -14.10 -9.13
CA HIS A 68 9.29 -14.83 -8.81
C HIS A 68 10.54 -13.99 -9.04
N ILE A 69 10.40 -12.76 -9.54
CA ILE A 69 11.53 -11.90 -9.88
C ILE A 69 11.35 -10.47 -9.39
N GLU A 70 12.47 -9.76 -9.33
CA GLU A 70 12.50 -8.32 -9.16
C GLU A 70 13.33 -7.72 -10.30
N VAL A 71 12.87 -6.61 -10.86
CA VAL A 71 13.67 -5.80 -11.79
C VAL A 71 14.11 -4.54 -11.05
N ILE A 72 15.39 -4.26 -11.02
CA ILE A 72 16.00 -3.15 -10.29
C ILE A 72 16.72 -2.23 -11.28
N GLY A 73 16.35 -0.95 -11.25
CA GLY A 73 16.99 0.09 -12.06
C GLY A 73 18.44 0.33 -11.66
N ASP A 74 19.19 1.04 -12.51
CA ASP A 74 20.58 1.42 -12.19
C ASP A 74 20.66 2.39 -11.00
N ASP A 75 19.56 3.09 -10.72
CA ASP A 75 19.37 3.89 -9.53
C ASP A 75 19.14 3.07 -8.25
N GLY A 76 19.04 1.74 -8.35
CA GLY A 76 18.76 0.82 -7.23
C GLY A 76 17.28 0.74 -6.85
N ILE A 77 16.40 1.48 -7.53
CA ILE A 77 14.95 1.46 -7.25
C ILE A 77 14.31 0.28 -8.01
N LYS A 78 13.45 -0.47 -7.32
CA LYS A 78 12.71 -1.58 -7.93
C LYS A 78 11.70 -1.05 -8.95
N ARG A 79 11.60 -1.73 -10.09
CA ARG A 79 10.68 -1.45 -11.20
C ARG A 79 9.59 -2.51 -11.32
N ILE A 80 9.92 -3.77 -10.99
CA ILE A 80 9.00 -4.90 -10.89
C ILE A 80 9.27 -5.62 -9.56
N GLY A 81 8.20 -6.04 -8.89
CA GLY A 81 8.22 -6.74 -7.59
C GLY A 81 7.81 -5.84 -6.43
N LYS A 82 7.41 -6.45 -5.31
CA LYS A 82 6.98 -5.74 -4.10
C LYS A 82 8.17 -5.07 -3.41
N PHE A 83 8.05 -3.80 -3.01
CA PHE A 83 9.01 -3.09 -2.16
C PHE A 83 8.95 -3.59 -0.71
N GLY A 84 10.12 -3.84 -0.12
CA GLY A 84 10.30 -4.08 1.30
C GLY A 84 10.78 -2.83 2.07
N PRO A 85 10.75 -2.85 3.41
CA PRO A 85 11.13 -1.68 4.23
C PRO A 85 12.59 -1.22 4.07
N ASN A 86 13.48 -2.12 3.65
CA ASN A 86 14.91 -1.83 3.49
C ASN A 86 15.29 -1.53 2.02
N ASP A 87 14.32 -1.52 1.11
CA ASP A 87 14.58 -1.21 -0.30
C ASP A 87 14.77 0.29 -0.50
N LYS A 88 15.49 0.65 -1.57
CA LYS A 88 15.49 2.03 -2.06
C LYS A 88 14.14 2.31 -2.75
N LEU A 89 13.34 3.16 -2.12
CA LEU A 89 11.99 3.47 -2.57
C LEU A 89 11.97 4.63 -3.60
N PRO A 90 10.89 4.80 -4.37
CA PRO A 90 10.64 6.00 -5.16
C PRO A 90 10.71 7.26 -4.28
N GLN A 91 11.20 8.36 -4.82
CA GLN A 91 11.29 9.65 -4.10
C GLN A 91 9.91 10.22 -3.75
N GLU A 92 8.92 9.95 -4.61
CA GLU A 92 7.56 10.44 -4.45
C GLU A 92 6.55 9.36 -4.81
N VAL A 93 5.49 9.27 -4.01
CA VAL A 93 4.33 8.41 -4.21
C VAL A 93 3.08 9.25 -3.98
N ARG A 94 2.12 9.19 -4.91
CA ARG A 94 0.80 9.83 -4.76
C ARG A 94 -0.29 8.87 -5.22
N LEU A 95 -0.98 8.25 -4.28
CA LEU A 95 -2.10 7.35 -4.54
C LEU A 95 -3.38 8.15 -4.72
N ALA A 96 -4.23 7.75 -5.65
CA ALA A 96 -5.54 8.39 -5.91
C ALA A 96 -6.62 7.94 -4.90
N VAL A 97 -6.32 7.99 -3.61
CA VAL A 97 -7.28 7.67 -2.55
C VAL A 97 -8.36 8.76 -2.51
N PRO A 98 -9.66 8.42 -2.60
CA PRO A 98 -10.75 9.38 -2.50
C PRO A 98 -10.81 9.99 -1.10
N TYR A 99 -11.32 11.21 -1.00
CA TYR A 99 -11.55 11.87 0.28
C TYR A 99 -13.01 11.73 0.74
N PHE A 100 -13.21 11.37 2.01
CA PHE A 100 -14.47 11.45 2.72
C PHE A 100 -14.28 12.27 4.00
N SER A 101 -15.21 13.19 4.27
CA SER A 101 -15.25 13.91 5.55
C SER A 101 -16.01 13.08 6.57
N GLN A 102 -15.60 13.08 7.83
CA GLN A 102 -16.43 12.50 8.89
C GLN A 102 -17.58 13.42 9.32
N LEU A 103 -17.49 14.72 8.99
CA LEU A 103 -18.39 15.75 9.52
C LEU A 103 -19.80 15.65 8.94
N ASN A 104 -19.96 15.01 7.78
CA ASN A 104 -21.25 14.73 7.15
C ASN A 104 -21.71 13.28 7.34
N ASN A 105 -21.04 12.49 8.19
CA ASN A 105 -21.52 11.16 8.54
C ASN A 105 -22.85 11.27 9.27
N ARG A 106 -23.76 10.33 9.01
CA ARG A 106 -25.03 10.23 9.74
C ARG A 106 -24.80 9.94 11.21
N TYR A 107 -23.79 9.13 11.53
CA TYR A 107 -23.53 8.66 12.89
C TYR A 107 -22.28 9.29 13.48
N ALA A 108 -22.41 9.88 14.68
CA ALA A 108 -21.29 10.39 15.48
C ALA A 108 -20.21 11.16 14.69
N PRO A 109 -20.56 12.19 13.89
CA PRO A 109 -19.64 12.87 12.96
C PRO A 109 -18.39 13.49 13.60
N GLN A 110 -18.39 13.66 14.93
CA GLN A 110 -17.25 14.14 15.71
C GLN A 110 -16.30 13.02 16.19
N GLY A 111 -16.58 11.75 15.88
CA GLY A 111 -15.89 10.59 16.43
C GLY A 111 -15.90 9.34 15.54
N THR A 112 -15.96 9.53 14.22
CA THR A 112 -15.97 8.47 13.20
C THR A 112 -14.77 8.51 12.26
N CYS A 113 -13.67 9.15 12.68
CA CYS A 113 -12.40 9.16 11.94
C CYS A 113 -11.94 7.74 11.53
N ASN A 114 -12.17 6.75 12.40
CA ASN A 114 -11.94 5.33 12.16
C ASN A 114 -12.65 4.81 10.90
N VAL A 115 -13.98 4.68 10.94
CA VAL A 115 -14.79 4.09 9.85
C VAL A 115 -14.72 4.92 8.58
N THR A 116 -14.51 6.24 8.70
CA THR A 116 -14.31 7.12 7.55
C THR A 116 -12.98 6.84 6.85
N SER A 117 -11.90 6.63 7.61
CA SER A 117 -10.60 6.24 7.06
C SER A 117 -10.63 4.83 6.44
N VAL A 118 -11.31 3.87 7.09
CA VAL A 118 -11.54 2.54 6.52
C VAL A 118 -12.32 2.64 5.21
N ALA A 119 -13.39 3.43 5.15
CA ALA A 119 -14.18 3.63 3.95
C ALA A 119 -13.37 4.21 2.78
N MET A 120 -12.50 5.22 3.03
CA MET A 120 -11.61 5.76 2.00
C MET A 120 -10.70 4.67 1.40
N CYS A 121 -10.11 3.82 2.24
CA CYS A 121 -9.26 2.71 1.79
C CYS A 121 -10.05 1.63 1.02
N LEU A 122 -11.20 1.18 1.52
CA LEU A 122 -12.05 0.22 0.81
C LEU A 122 -12.48 0.77 -0.57
N TYR A 123 -12.85 2.05 -0.61
CA TYR A 123 -13.28 2.70 -1.85
C TYR A 123 -12.15 2.80 -2.87
N TYR A 124 -10.92 3.10 -2.43
CA TYR A 124 -9.73 3.06 -3.27
C TYR A 124 -9.56 1.70 -3.97
N TYR A 125 -9.87 0.60 -3.28
CA TYR A 125 -9.81 -0.74 -3.86
C TYR A 125 -11.00 -1.16 -4.74
N GLY A 126 -12.00 -0.28 -4.89
CA GLY A 126 -13.16 -0.51 -5.75
C GLY A 126 -14.44 -0.94 -5.01
N ILE A 127 -14.40 -1.05 -3.68
CA ILE A 127 -15.58 -1.38 -2.88
C ILE A 127 -16.49 -0.16 -2.82
N ARG A 128 -17.80 -0.39 -2.92
CA ARG A 128 -18.82 0.67 -2.93
C ARG A 128 -19.90 0.37 -1.90
N PRO A 129 -20.62 1.39 -1.41
CA PRO A 129 -21.79 1.18 -0.56
C PRO A 129 -22.78 0.22 -1.22
N ALA A 130 -23.45 -0.61 -0.41
CA ALA A 130 -24.48 -1.54 -0.89
C ALA A 130 -25.67 -0.79 -1.52
N ARG A 131 -25.93 0.46 -1.11
CA ARG A 131 -26.96 1.32 -1.68
C ARG A 131 -26.37 2.63 -2.18
N ARG A 132 -26.74 3.04 -3.41
CA ARG A 132 -26.22 4.27 -4.05
C ARG A 132 -26.44 5.57 -3.26
N ASN A 133 -27.44 5.60 -2.39
CA ASN A 133 -27.77 6.77 -1.57
C ASN A 133 -27.22 6.70 -0.14
N LYS A 134 -26.38 5.71 0.17
CA LYS A 134 -25.68 5.60 1.45
C LYS A 134 -24.20 5.91 1.28
N GLN A 135 -23.62 6.49 2.32
CA GLN A 135 -22.18 6.62 2.45
C GLN A 135 -21.59 5.31 3.00
N LEU A 136 -20.38 4.95 2.57
CA LEU A 136 -19.80 3.65 2.94
C LEU A 136 -19.49 3.62 4.43
N GLU A 137 -18.93 4.69 4.98
CA GLU A 137 -18.59 4.88 6.39
C GLU A 137 -19.79 4.75 7.33
N ASP A 138 -20.99 5.15 6.89
CA ASP A 138 -22.23 4.94 7.64
C ASP A 138 -22.66 3.46 7.63
N GLU A 139 -22.49 2.75 6.50
CA GLU A 139 -22.72 1.30 6.43
C GLU A 139 -21.70 0.52 7.28
N LEU A 140 -20.43 0.95 7.31
CA LEU A 140 -19.40 0.37 8.16
C LEU A 140 -19.69 0.60 9.65
N PHE A 141 -20.20 1.78 10.01
CA PHE A 141 -20.65 2.05 11.38
C PHE A 141 -21.78 1.09 11.79
N GLU A 142 -22.79 0.91 10.94
CA GLU A 142 -23.90 -0.02 11.15
C GLU A 142 -23.41 -1.48 11.23
N LEU A 143 -22.46 -1.87 10.38
CA LEU A 143 -21.83 -3.21 10.38
C LEU A 143 -21.15 -3.50 11.73
N ILE A 144 -20.30 -2.59 12.19
CA ILE A 144 -19.61 -2.72 13.48
C ILE A 144 -20.64 -2.88 14.61
N LYS A 145 -21.68 -2.04 14.64
CA LYS A 145 -22.73 -2.11 15.67
C LYS A 145 -23.51 -3.42 15.63
N ARG A 146 -23.91 -3.87 14.43
CA ARG A 146 -24.66 -5.12 14.24
C ARG A 146 -23.88 -6.35 14.71
N ASN A 147 -22.57 -6.35 14.52
CA ASN A 147 -21.69 -7.45 14.94
C ASN A 147 -21.23 -7.35 16.40
N GLY A 148 -21.70 -6.35 17.16
CA GLY A 148 -21.28 -6.14 18.55
C GLY A 148 -19.81 -5.73 18.70
N TRP A 149 -19.21 -5.18 17.64
CA TRP A 149 -17.84 -4.70 17.64
C TRP A 149 -17.74 -3.25 18.13
N ASP A 150 -16.52 -2.83 18.45
CA ASP A 150 -16.18 -1.47 18.84
C ASP A 150 -15.17 -0.86 17.84
N ARG A 151 -15.57 0.24 17.19
CA ARG A 151 -14.76 1.01 16.24
C ARG A 151 -13.53 1.69 16.87
N HIS A 152 -13.42 1.73 18.20
CA HIS A 152 -12.22 2.21 18.91
C HIS A 152 -11.18 1.10 19.12
N VAL A 153 -11.55 -0.16 18.88
CA VAL A 153 -10.63 -1.30 18.96
C VAL A 153 -10.08 -1.57 17.57
N HIS A 154 -8.77 -1.37 17.38
CA HIS A 154 -8.11 -1.52 16.08
C HIS A 154 -8.30 -2.93 15.48
N ASP A 155 -8.26 -3.99 16.29
CA ASP A 155 -8.52 -5.36 15.81
C ASP A 155 -9.92 -5.54 15.23
N HIS A 156 -10.91 -4.77 15.68
CA HIS A 156 -12.24 -4.81 15.06
C HIS A 156 -12.27 -4.08 13.72
N LEU A 157 -11.43 -3.05 13.52
CA LEU A 157 -11.26 -2.42 12.21
C LEU A 157 -10.59 -3.37 11.21
N VAL A 158 -9.62 -4.19 11.67
CA VAL A 158 -9.04 -5.28 10.86
C VAL A 158 -10.14 -6.25 10.40
N ARG A 159 -11.05 -6.64 11.30
CA ARG A 159 -12.19 -7.50 10.94
C ARG A 159 -13.10 -6.89 9.89
N VAL A 160 -13.29 -5.57 9.90
CA VAL A 160 -14.06 -4.88 8.84
C VAL A 160 -13.41 -5.10 7.48
N PHE A 161 -12.08 -4.99 7.34
CA PHE A 161 -11.42 -5.28 6.06
C PHE A 161 -11.62 -6.73 5.59
N LEU A 162 -11.56 -7.70 6.51
CA LEU A 162 -11.77 -9.11 6.21
C LEU A 162 -13.18 -9.41 5.67
N GLU A 163 -14.21 -8.72 6.16
CA GLU A 163 -15.60 -8.85 5.65
C GLU A 163 -15.73 -8.45 4.17
N TYR A 164 -14.79 -7.67 3.64
CA TYR A 164 -14.74 -7.25 2.24
C TYR A 164 -13.64 -7.96 1.43
N ASP A 165 -13.18 -9.13 1.88
CA ASP A 165 -12.13 -9.94 1.23
C ASP A 165 -10.83 -9.15 1.00
N MET A 166 -10.47 -8.30 1.97
CA MET A 166 -9.20 -7.60 2.01
C MET A 166 -8.36 -8.04 3.19
N TYR A 167 -7.04 -7.99 3.03
CA TYR A 167 -6.12 -8.10 4.15
C TYR A 167 -5.94 -6.75 4.83
N ASP A 168 -5.77 -6.78 6.14
CA ASP A 168 -5.26 -5.68 6.92
C ASP A 168 -4.41 -6.22 8.06
N VAL A 169 -3.30 -5.55 8.34
CA VAL A 169 -2.43 -5.84 9.47
C VAL A 169 -2.34 -4.56 10.30
N PHE A 170 -2.75 -4.64 11.55
CA PHE A 170 -2.54 -3.56 12.51
C PHE A 170 -1.22 -3.76 13.25
N LYS A 171 -0.41 -2.71 13.31
CA LYS A 171 0.84 -2.67 14.08
C LYS A 171 0.84 -1.45 15.00
N THR A 172 1.24 -1.65 16.25
CA THR A 172 1.48 -0.57 17.21
C THR A 172 2.91 -0.02 17.13
N GLU A 173 3.83 -0.74 16.49
CA GLU A 173 5.24 -0.37 16.35
C GLU A 173 5.70 -0.42 14.89
N ALA A 174 4.82 -0.03 13.96
CA ALA A 174 5.19 0.04 12.56
C ALA A 174 6.26 1.11 12.33
N THR A 175 7.35 0.74 11.66
CA THR A 175 8.41 1.68 11.27
C THR A 175 7.95 2.57 10.12
N TRP A 176 8.50 3.78 10.03
CA TRP A 176 8.21 4.67 8.88
C TRP A 176 8.63 4.09 7.54
N ASN A 177 9.63 3.21 7.54
CA ASN A 177 10.08 2.51 6.34
C ASN A 177 9.05 1.45 5.88
N GLU A 178 8.41 0.73 6.81
CA GLU A 178 7.29 -0.16 6.47
C GLU A 178 6.11 0.63 5.89
N VAL A 179 5.78 1.78 6.50
CA VAL A 179 4.73 2.69 5.99
C VAL A 179 5.03 3.14 4.57
N LYS A 180 6.25 3.62 4.30
CA LYS A 180 6.64 4.07 2.96
C LYS A 180 6.70 2.93 1.95
N ALA A 181 7.20 1.75 2.33
CA ALA A 181 7.22 0.60 1.44
C ALA A 181 5.80 0.15 1.04
N HIS A 182 4.85 0.16 1.97
CA HIS A 182 3.44 -0.14 1.67
C HIS A 182 2.83 0.87 0.70
N LEU A 183 3.09 2.17 0.92
CA LEU A 183 2.68 3.24 0.01
C LEU A 183 3.32 3.07 -1.38
N ALA A 184 4.62 2.76 -1.45
CA ALA A 184 5.33 2.52 -2.70
C ALA A 184 4.81 1.30 -3.48
N ASN A 185 4.20 0.34 -2.79
CA ASN A 185 3.49 -0.79 -3.40
C ASN A 185 2.07 -0.44 -3.89
N GLY A 186 1.66 0.82 -3.82
CA GLY A 186 0.35 1.26 -4.33
C GLY A 186 -0.79 1.14 -3.30
N ASN A 187 -0.47 0.91 -2.03
CA ASN A 187 -1.46 0.66 -0.98
C ASN A 187 -1.52 1.80 0.05
N PRO A 188 -2.69 2.39 0.35
CA PRO A 188 -2.81 3.40 1.39
C PRO A 188 -2.55 2.82 2.79
N VAL A 189 -2.17 3.69 3.73
CA VAL A 189 -1.96 3.34 5.14
C VAL A 189 -2.93 4.14 5.99
N ILE A 190 -3.56 3.52 6.99
CA ILE A 190 -4.34 4.27 7.99
C ILE A 190 -3.43 4.50 9.20
N TYR A 191 -3.14 5.76 9.50
CA TYR A 191 -2.32 6.18 10.63
C TYR A 191 -3.20 6.58 11.81
N SER A 192 -2.84 6.13 13.01
CA SER A 192 -3.48 6.52 14.27
C SER A 192 -2.48 7.28 15.13
N GLY A 193 -2.81 8.50 15.54
CA GLY A 193 -1.90 9.35 16.32
C GLY A 193 -2.60 10.36 17.23
N ARG A 194 -1.80 11.09 18.01
CA ARG A 194 -2.20 12.09 19.00
C ARG A 194 -2.47 13.47 18.39
N LEU A 195 -3.19 13.51 17.25
CA LEU A 195 -3.60 14.78 16.63
C LEU A 195 -4.71 15.48 17.44
N THR A 196 -5.44 14.75 18.27
CA THR A 196 -6.33 15.30 19.30
C THR A 196 -5.99 14.69 20.67
N GLY A 197 -6.59 15.20 21.75
CA GLY A 197 -6.42 14.65 23.11
C GLY A 197 -6.92 13.21 23.25
N ALA A 198 -7.93 12.81 22.48
CA ALA A 198 -8.44 11.43 22.46
C ALA A 198 -7.73 10.54 21.42
N GLY A 199 -6.88 11.12 20.58
CA GLY A 199 -6.37 10.46 19.38
C GLY A 199 -7.17 10.78 18.13
N HIS A 200 -6.60 10.47 16.97
CA HIS A 200 -7.23 10.66 15.67
C HIS A 200 -6.66 9.71 14.63
N ILE A 201 -7.48 9.37 13.64
CA ILE A 201 -7.14 8.44 12.58
C ILE A 201 -7.29 9.13 11.23
N ILE A 202 -6.24 9.09 10.41
CA ILE A 202 -6.19 9.67 9.07
C ILE A 202 -5.64 8.66 8.07
N VAL A 203 -5.80 8.93 6.78
CA VAL A 203 -5.22 8.10 5.72
C VAL A 203 -3.96 8.76 5.16
N LEU A 204 -2.84 8.03 5.20
CA LEU A 204 -1.66 8.37 4.42
C LEU A 204 -1.86 7.84 3.01
N ARG A 205 -1.77 8.72 2.01
CA ARG A 205 -2.01 8.43 0.58
C ARG A 205 -0.76 8.58 -0.27
N GLY A 206 0.40 8.78 0.34
CA GLY A 206 1.64 8.99 -0.37
C GLY A 206 2.67 9.73 0.46
N TYR A 207 3.81 10.01 -0.15
CA TYR A 207 4.88 10.77 0.47
C TYR A 207 5.76 11.42 -0.58
N ASP A 208 6.56 12.40 -0.16
CA ASP A 208 7.66 12.98 -0.93
C ASP A 208 8.90 13.16 -0.04
N GLU A 209 9.86 13.99 -0.45
CA GLU A 209 11.08 14.24 0.32
C GLU A 209 10.84 14.95 1.67
N THR A 210 9.70 15.60 1.85
CA THR A 210 9.44 16.52 2.96
C THR A 210 8.32 16.07 3.91
N GLY A 211 7.38 15.24 3.44
CA GLY A 211 6.27 14.77 4.26
C GLY A 211 5.41 13.69 3.63
N PHE A 212 4.27 13.45 4.27
CA PHE A 212 3.22 12.56 3.79
C PHE A 212 2.10 13.37 3.14
N PHE A 213 1.58 12.86 2.03
CA PHE A 213 0.27 13.26 1.54
C PHE A 213 -0.80 12.54 2.37
N VAL A 214 -1.81 13.25 2.83
CA VAL A 214 -2.84 12.70 3.73
C VAL A 214 -4.25 13.09 3.32
N ASN A 215 -5.21 12.23 3.65
CA ASN A 215 -6.62 12.57 3.75
C ASN A 215 -7.00 12.52 5.23
N ASP A 216 -7.34 13.67 5.81
CA ASP A 216 -7.77 13.81 7.20
C ASP A 216 -9.29 13.98 7.25
N PRO A 217 -10.06 13.00 7.75
CA PRO A 217 -11.51 13.07 7.67
C PRO A 217 -12.12 14.25 8.45
N TYR A 218 -11.40 14.83 9.41
CA TYR A 218 -11.93 15.87 10.30
C TYR A 218 -11.67 17.30 9.82
N GLY A 219 -10.69 17.51 8.95
CA GLY A 219 -10.25 18.83 8.49
C GLY A 219 -8.74 18.97 8.57
N GLU A 220 -8.22 20.20 8.47
CA GLU A 220 -6.77 20.42 8.51
C GLU A 220 -6.25 20.65 9.93
N TYR A 221 -5.16 19.97 10.28
CA TYR A 221 -4.50 20.10 11.57
C TYR A 221 -3.48 21.24 11.58
N PHE A 222 -3.57 22.11 12.59
CA PHE A 222 -2.56 23.12 12.90
C PHE A 222 -2.03 22.96 14.34
N ALA A 223 -0.93 23.63 14.67
CA ALA A 223 -0.41 23.67 16.03
C ALA A 223 -1.43 24.25 17.04
N SER A 224 -2.30 25.16 16.59
CA SER A 224 -3.40 25.75 17.37
C SER A 224 -4.64 24.85 17.47
N GLY A 225 -4.67 23.71 16.76
CA GLY A 225 -5.80 22.80 16.69
C GLY A 225 -6.34 22.63 15.28
N TYR A 226 -7.45 21.89 15.17
CA TYR A 226 -8.09 21.58 13.90
C TYR A 226 -8.92 22.76 13.35
N ARG A 227 -8.87 22.93 12.03
CA ARG A 227 -9.78 23.75 11.24
C ARG A 227 -10.71 22.86 10.44
N THR A 228 -11.97 22.79 10.88
CA THR A 228 -13.03 21.97 10.26
C THR A 228 -13.79 22.70 9.16
N ASP A 229 -13.54 24.00 9.00
CA ASP A 229 -13.98 24.82 7.87
C ASP A 229 -13.06 24.68 6.65
N MET A 230 -11.92 24.00 6.80
CA MET A 230 -10.99 23.66 5.73
C MET A 230 -11.12 22.18 5.36
N THR A 231 -10.88 21.87 4.08
CA THR A 231 -10.90 20.47 3.62
C THR A 231 -9.73 19.70 4.20
N GLY A 232 -9.96 18.44 4.54
CA GLY A 232 -8.90 17.49 4.89
C GLY A 232 -8.38 16.69 3.69
N GLU A 233 -8.81 17.01 2.47
CA GLU A 233 -8.41 16.32 1.25
C GLU A 233 -6.99 16.68 0.82
N ASN A 234 -6.18 15.65 0.56
CA ASN A 234 -4.85 15.77 -0.07
C ASN A 234 -3.94 16.84 0.58
N LEU A 235 -3.97 16.89 1.91
CA LEU A 235 -3.08 17.75 2.69
C LEU A 235 -1.66 17.20 2.65
N HIS A 236 -0.69 18.07 2.96
CA HIS A 236 0.71 17.68 3.10
C HIS A 236 1.19 17.91 4.53
N TYR A 237 1.40 16.83 5.27
CA TYR A 237 1.89 16.89 6.64
C TYR A 237 3.37 16.52 6.68
N SER A 238 4.19 17.44 7.18
CA SER A 238 5.64 17.22 7.30
C SER A 238 5.96 15.97 8.14
N TYR A 239 7.09 15.34 7.86
CA TYR A 239 7.54 14.20 8.67
C TYR A 239 7.67 14.54 10.16
N ASN A 240 8.16 15.74 10.48
CA ASN A 240 8.28 16.20 11.86
C ASN A 240 6.92 16.26 12.56
N LEU A 241 5.89 16.78 11.88
CA LEU A 241 4.54 16.82 12.41
C LEU A 241 4.04 15.40 12.69
N VAL A 242 3.99 14.53 11.68
CA VAL A 242 3.41 13.18 11.82
C VAL A 242 4.16 12.34 12.86
N LYS A 243 5.50 12.43 12.89
CA LYS A 243 6.34 11.75 13.89
C LYS A 243 6.10 12.25 15.30
N SER A 244 5.99 13.57 15.49
CA SER A 244 5.71 14.16 16.81
C SER A 244 4.35 13.75 17.40
N LYS A 245 3.43 13.28 16.55
CA LYS A 245 2.08 12.86 16.93
C LYS A 245 1.94 11.35 17.09
N SER A 246 2.98 10.57 16.83
CA SER A 246 2.92 9.12 17.02
C SER A 246 2.72 8.75 18.50
N TYR A 247 1.99 7.66 18.76
CA TYR A 247 1.81 7.13 20.11
C TYR A 247 3.09 6.54 20.72
N THR A 248 4.00 6.05 19.88
CA THR A 248 5.17 5.26 20.29
C THR A 248 6.49 6.00 20.12
N GLY A 249 6.44 7.33 19.99
CA GLY A 249 7.63 8.16 19.76
C GLY A 249 7.96 8.33 18.27
N PRO A 250 9.12 8.94 17.95
CA PRO A 250 9.40 9.43 16.60
C PRO A 250 9.72 8.34 15.56
N ASP A 251 10.08 7.13 15.98
CA ASP A 251 10.65 6.10 15.10
C ASP A 251 9.62 5.08 14.60
N THR A 252 8.57 4.85 15.38
CA THR A 252 7.51 3.89 15.06
C THR A 252 6.14 4.53 15.23
N THR A 253 5.09 3.85 14.77
CA THR A 253 3.73 4.33 14.89
C THR A 253 2.66 3.25 14.87
N TRP A 254 1.44 3.66 15.20
CA TRP A 254 0.25 2.83 15.07
C TRP A 254 -0.30 2.98 13.65
N ALA A 255 -0.29 1.88 12.91
CA ALA A 255 -0.71 1.89 11.51
C ALA A 255 -1.43 0.60 11.12
N HIS A 256 -2.43 0.74 10.26
CA HIS A 256 -3.05 -0.34 9.51
C HIS A 256 -2.48 -0.37 8.09
N PHE A 257 -2.29 -1.58 7.58
CA PHE A 257 -1.71 -1.87 6.27
C PHE A 257 -2.72 -2.62 5.40
N PRO A 258 -3.81 -1.97 4.96
CA PRO A 258 -4.81 -2.62 4.13
C PRO A 258 -4.26 -2.90 2.73
N GLU A 259 -4.50 -4.10 2.22
CA GLU A 259 -4.17 -4.52 0.85
C GLU A 259 -5.21 -5.47 0.26
N LYS A 260 -5.25 -5.55 -1.08
CA LYS A 260 -6.05 -6.57 -1.76
C LYS A 260 -5.48 -7.96 -1.48
N LYS A 261 -6.39 -8.93 -1.39
CA LYS A 261 -6.08 -10.34 -1.25
C LYS A 261 -5.40 -10.94 -2.46
#